data_AF-A0A6A4NJK4-F1
#
_entry.id   AF-A0A6A4NJK4-F1
#
_cell.length_a   1.000
_cell.length_b   1.000
_cell.length_c   1.000
_cell.angle_alpha   90.00
_cell.angle_beta   90.00
_cell.angle_gamma   90.00
#
_symmetry.space_group_name_H-M   'P 1'
#
loop_
_entity.id
_entity.type
_entity.pdbx_description
1 polymer ?
#
loop_
_entity_poly.entity_id
_entity_poly.type
_entity_poly.pdbx_seq_one_letter_code
_entity_poly.pdbx_strand_id
1 'polypeptide(L)'
;MALRFPRFSQGLAQDPTMCHIWFCMAITQDFESHDDITEECLYQNIFTSHFGQLAIIFLWISGNLIHVAWQGNFEAWVQDPPHVRPIAHTILDPHFGQPAIKAFTRGGALCLVNIAYSGVYQWWYTIGLRTNGDLYTGALFQLFLPTLSLIAGWLHLQLKWKPSISVNYLAWTGHLIHVAIPGSRGEYLRWNNFLSVLPHPQGAGNVILTLLGGFHLQTQSLWLTDIAHHHLGIAFLFLIVGHVYRTNFGIGHSIKDLLEAHIPLGVD
;
A
#
# COMPACT_ATOMS: atom_id res chain seq x y z
N MET A 1 4.49 -42.68 -19.65
CA MET A 1 4.68 -41.27 -20.06
C MET A 1 4.24 -40.44 -18.87
N ALA A 2 5.17 -39.94 -18.05
CA ALA A 2 4.80 -39.11 -16.90
C ALA A 2 4.18 -37.80 -17.41
N LEU A 3 3.14 -37.30 -16.75
CA LEU A 3 2.55 -36.00 -17.08
C LEU A 3 3.62 -34.92 -16.85
N ARG A 4 3.69 -33.91 -17.72
CA ARG A 4 4.72 -32.85 -17.65
C ARG A 4 4.52 -31.91 -16.45
N PHE A 5 3.40 -32.03 -15.75
CA PHE A 5 2.96 -31.15 -14.67
C PHE A 5 2.60 -31.97 -13.43
N PRO A 6 2.91 -31.49 -12.20
CA PRO A 6 3.77 -30.35 -11.93
C PRO A 6 5.23 -30.70 -12.16
N ARG A 7 5.99 -29.71 -12.61
CA ARG A 7 7.43 -29.85 -12.79
C ARG A 7 8.19 -29.98 -11.46
N PHE A 8 7.63 -29.44 -10.38
CA PHE A 8 8.29 -29.34 -9.07
C PHE A 8 8.11 -30.56 -8.18
N SER A 9 7.30 -31.56 -8.58
CA SER A 9 7.15 -32.83 -7.86
C SER A 9 6.95 -33.98 -8.83
N GLN A 10 7.97 -34.82 -8.99
CA GLN A 10 7.95 -36.00 -9.84
C GLN A 10 6.99 -37.07 -9.31
N GLY A 11 6.90 -37.20 -7.97
CA GLY A 11 5.96 -38.12 -7.33
C GLY A 11 4.51 -37.78 -7.69
N LEU A 12 4.18 -36.49 -7.68
CA LEU A 12 2.86 -36.04 -8.10
C LEU A 12 2.68 -36.15 -9.62
N ALA A 13 3.69 -35.78 -10.42
CA ALA A 13 3.68 -35.87 -11.89
C ALA A 13 3.35 -37.28 -12.44
N GLN A 14 3.59 -38.32 -11.64
CA GLN A 14 3.35 -39.71 -11.97
C GLN A 14 1.97 -40.21 -11.51
N ASP A 15 1.24 -39.48 -10.67
CA ASP A 15 -0.12 -39.82 -10.24
C ASP A 15 -1.09 -39.74 -11.45
N PRO A 16 -1.72 -40.85 -11.85
CA PRO A 16 -2.65 -40.89 -12.98
C PRO A 16 -4.05 -40.35 -12.65
N THR A 17 -4.34 -40.02 -11.38
CA THR A 17 -5.66 -39.56 -10.95
C THR A 17 -5.81 -38.04 -11.08
N MET A 18 -7.05 -37.54 -10.97
CA MET A 18 -7.31 -36.10 -10.88
C MET A 18 -6.84 -35.48 -9.56
N CYS A 19 -6.50 -36.30 -8.56
CA CYS A 19 -6.06 -35.86 -7.24
C CYS A 19 -4.77 -35.04 -7.32
N HIS A 20 -3.88 -35.49 -8.19
CA HIS A 20 -2.70 -34.77 -8.64
C HIS A 20 -2.94 -33.27 -8.90
N ILE A 21 -3.98 -32.89 -9.64
CA ILE A 21 -4.26 -31.47 -9.94
C ILE A 21 -4.57 -30.69 -8.65
N TRP A 22 -5.37 -31.26 -7.75
CA TRP A 22 -5.70 -30.66 -6.47
C TRP A 22 -4.49 -30.49 -5.57
N PHE A 23 -3.69 -31.55 -5.42
CA PHE A 23 -2.46 -31.50 -4.64
C PHE A 23 -1.47 -30.51 -5.22
N CYS A 24 -1.36 -30.43 -6.56
CA CYS A 24 -0.50 -29.46 -7.20
C CYS A 24 -0.88 -28.04 -6.78
N MET A 25 -2.16 -27.68 -6.87
CA MET A 25 -2.62 -26.34 -6.45
C MET A 25 -2.37 -26.08 -4.96
N ALA A 26 -2.54 -27.09 -4.12
CA ALA A 26 -2.35 -26.98 -2.67
C ALA A 26 -0.88 -26.75 -2.28
N ILE A 27 0.07 -27.43 -2.92
CA ILE A 27 1.49 -27.40 -2.54
C ILE A 27 2.34 -26.49 -3.45
N THR A 28 1.75 -25.78 -4.40
CA THR A 28 2.51 -24.90 -5.33
C THR A 28 3.30 -23.84 -4.57
N GLN A 29 2.78 -23.33 -3.44
CA GLN A 29 3.46 -22.33 -2.61
C GLN A 29 4.24 -22.94 -1.44
N ASP A 30 4.21 -24.26 -1.29
CA ASP A 30 5.02 -24.99 -0.31
C ASP A 30 6.39 -25.31 -0.91
N PHE A 31 7.22 -24.28 -1.05
CA PHE A 31 8.51 -24.39 -1.75
C PHE A 31 9.49 -25.35 -1.08
N GLU A 32 9.38 -25.55 0.24
CA GLU A 32 10.24 -26.47 1.00
C GLU A 32 9.98 -27.94 0.64
N SER A 33 8.75 -28.26 0.21
CA SER A 33 8.35 -29.61 -0.19
C SER A 33 8.67 -29.94 -1.65
N HIS A 34 9.28 -29.01 -2.40
CA HIS A 34 9.59 -29.22 -3.83
C HIS A 34 10.82 -30.11 -3.98
N ASP A 35 10.82 -30.95 -5.02
CA ASP A 35 11.93 -31.87 -5.28
C ASP A 35 13.24 -31.08 -5.52
N ASP A 36 14.33 -31.53 -4.91
CA ASP A 36 15.70 -30.98 -5.06
C ASP A 36 15.85 -29.48 -4.71
N ILE A 37 15.00 -28.92 -3.84
CA ILE A 37 15.11 -27.52 -3.41
C ILE A 37 16.30 -27.30 -2.46
N THR A 38 17.11 -26.26 -2.71
CA THR A 38 18.17 -25.80 -1.80
C THR A 38 17.72 -24.59 -1.01
N GLU A 39 18.33 -24.33 0.15
CA GLU A 39 18.01 -23.16 0.98
C GLU A 39 18.20 -21.83 0.22
N GLU A 40 19.26 -21.70 -0.59
CA GLU A 40 19.48 -20.50 -1.42
C GLU A 40 18.35 -20.30 -2.44
N CYS A 41 17.93 -21.37 -3.12
CA CYS A 41 16.85 -21.33 -4.11
C CYS A 41 15.50 -21.01 -3.44
N LEU A 42 15.25 -21.59 -2.26
CA LEU A 42 14.06 -21.31 -1.45
C LEU A 42 13.94 -19.80 -1.16
N TYR A 43 14.98 -19.18 -0.61
CA TYR A 43 14.95 -17.76 -0.30
C TYR A 43 14.85 -16.87 -1.54
N GLN A 44 15.49 -17.24 -2.65
CA GLN A 44 15.37 -16.49 -3.92
C GLN A 44 13.94 -16.55 -4.49
N ASN A 45 13.29 -17.72 -4.42
CA ASN A 45 11.91 -17.89 -4.85
C ASN A 45 10.96 -17.07 -3.97
N ILE A 46 11.10 -17.18 -2.64
CA ILE A 46 10.33 -16.38 -1.68
C ILE A 46 10.51 -14.89 -1.97
N PHE A 47 11.74 -14.42 -2.11
CA PHE A 47 12.04 -13.00 -2.36
C PHE A 47 11.41 -12.51 -3.66
N THR A 48 11.47 -13.31 -4.72
CA THR A 48 10.84 -12.97 -6.01
C THR A 48 9.31 -12.98 -5.92
N SER A 49 8.72 -13.93 -5.18
CA SER A 49 7.28 -13.96 -4.92
C SER A 49 6.79 -12.69 -4.21
N HIS A 50 7.60 -12.10 -3.29
CA HIS A 50 7.26 -10.82 -2.67
C HIS A 50 7.13 -9.69 -3.69
N PHE A 51 8.03 -9.59 -4.68
CA PHE A 51 7.91 -8.59 -5.75
C PHE A 51 6.68 -8.81 -6.63
N GLY A 52 6.32 -10.08 -6.90
CA GLY A 52 5.08 -10.42 -7.57
C GLY A 52 3.85 -9.96 -6.78
N GLN A 53 3.83 -10.24 -5.48
CA GLN A 53 2.75 -9.82 -4.58
C GLN A 53 2.63 -8.29 -4.49
N LEU A 54 3.76 -7.58 -4.38
CA LEU A 54 3.79 -6.11 -4.40
C LEU A 54 3.22 -5.55 -5.70
N ALA A 55 3.54 -6.16 -6.84
CA ALA A 55 2.98 -5.75 -8.12
C ALA A 55 1.45 -5.91 -8.17
N ILE A 56 0.91 -7.02 -7.64
CA ILE A 56 -0.54 -7.24 -7.53
C ILE A 56 -1.18 -6.17 -6.64
N ILE A 57 -0.59 -5.85 -5.49
CA ILE A 57 -1.09 -4.81 -4.58
C ILE A 57 -1.11 -3.45 -5.30
N PHE A 58 -0.04 -3.10 -6.01
CA PHE A 58 0.02 -1.85 -6.75
C PHE A 58 -1.03 -1.77 -7.86
N LEU A 59 -1.21 -2.84 -8.63
CA LEU A 59 -2.29 -2.92 -9.64
C LEU A 59 -3.67 -2.79 -9.00
N TRP A 60 -3.90 -3.43 -7.85
CA TRP A 60 -5.16 -3.32 -7.12
C TRP A 60 -5.42 -1.89 -6.64
N ILE A 61 -4.44 -1.20 -6.06
CA ILE A 61 -4.56 0.22 -5.67
C ILE A 61 -4.88 1.08 -6.89
N SER A 62 -4.16 0.88 -8.00
CA SER A 62 -4.42 1.60 -9.25
C SER A 62 -5.83 1.35 -9.77
N GLY A 63 -6.32 0.11 -9.74
CA GLY A 63 -7.68 -0.23 -10.17
C GLY A 63 -8.73 0.52 -9.37
N ASN A 64 -8.59 0.57 -8.04
CA ASN A 64 -9.49 1.34 -7.18
C ASN A 64 -9.52 2.83 -7.56
N LEU A 65 -8.34 3.43 -7.76
CA LEU A 65 -8.23 4.85 -8.16
C LEU A 65 -8.89 5.10 -9.53
N ILE A 66 -8.64 4.24 -10.52
CA ILE A 66 -9.22 4.38 -11.87
C ILE A 66 -10.73 4.24 -11.85
N HIS A 67 -11.26 3.22 -11.18
CA HIS A 67 -12.70 3.01 -11.11
C HIS A 67 -13.41 4.21 -10.46
N VAL A 68 -12.87 4.75 -9.38
CA VAL A 68 -13.46 5.93 -8.73
C VAL A 68 -13.29 7.19 -9.58
N ALA A 69 -12.13 7.40 -10.22
CA ALA A 69 -11.89 8.57 -11.06
C ALA A 69 -12.77 8.58 -12.32
N TRP A 70 -13.04 7.40 -12.89
CA TRP A 70 -13.77 7.25 -14.14
C TRP A 70 -15.29 7.16 -13.96
N GLN A 71 -15.72 6.36 -12.99
CA GLN A 71 -17.10 5.94 -12.82
C GLN A 71 -17.69 6.37 -11.47
N GLY A 72 -16.85 6.84 -10.56
CA GLY A 72 -17.24 7.31 -9.25
C GLY A 72 -17.81 8.73 -9.27
N ASN A 73 -18.15 9.21 -8.08
CA ASN A 73 -18.65 10.55 -7.84
C ASN A 73 -17.76 11.34 -6.87
N PHE A 74 -16.43 11.12 -6.93
CA PHE A 74 -15.47 11.66 -5.97
C PHE A 74 -15.57 13.18 -5.81
N GLU A 75 -15.61 13.94 -6.90
CA GLU A 75 -15.73 15.41 -6.83
C GLU A 75 -17.05 15.87 -6.19
N ALA A 76 -18.17 15.23 -6.52
CA ALA A 76 -19.45 15.52 -5.88
C ALA A 76 -19.45 15.13 -4.38
N TRP A 77 -18.80 14.02 -4.04
CA TRP A 77 -18.64 13.57 -2.66
C TRP A 77 -17.77 14.53 -1.85
N VAL A 78 -16.71 15.10 -2.43
CA VAL A 78 -15.84 16.08 -1.77
C VAL A 78 -16.60 17.36 -1.39
N GLN A 79 -17.62 17.75 -2.16
CA GLN A 79 -18.45 18.93 -1.86
C GLN A 79 -19.42 18.71 -0.69
N ASP A 80 -19.96 17.50 -0.56
CA ASP A 80 -20.90 17.16 0.53
C ASP A 80 -20.70 15.72 1.04
N PRO A 81 -19.59 15.44 1.77
CA PRO A 81 -19.25 14.10 2.25
C PRO A 81 -20.31 13.39 3.11
N PRO A 82 -21.05 14.07 4.03
CA PRO A 82 -21.99 13.37 4.90
C PRO A 82 -23.28 12.91 4.20
N HIS A 83 -23.69 13.55 3.09
CA HIS A 83 -24.94 13.21 2.42
C HIS A 83 -24.74 12.45 1.09
N VAL A 84 -23.63 12.67 0.41
CA VAL A 84 -23.32 11.97 -0.85
C VAL A 84 -22.79 10.58 -0.53
N ARG A 85 -23.41 9.54 -1.12
CA ARG A 85 -22.91 8.17 -0.99
C ARG A 85 -21.80 7.92 -2.01
N PRO A 86 -20.62 7.41 -1.59
CA PRO A 86 -19.50 7.20 -2.48
C PRO A 86 -19.77 6.03 -3.44
N ILE A 87 -19.42 6.19 -4.72
CA ILE A 87 -19.60 5.17 -5.75
C ILE A 87 -18.30 4.38 -5.96
N ALA A 88 -18.37 3.06 -5.94
CA ALA A 88 -17.23 2.19 -6.22
C ALA A 88 -16.93 2.13 -7.72
N HIS A 89 -17.88 1.61 -8.51
CA HIS A 89 -17.79 1.47 -9.96
C HIS A 89 -19.19 1.24 -10.55
N THR A 90 -19.32 1.37 -11.87
CA THR A 90 -20.57 1.03 -12.57
C THR A 90 -20.77 -0.47 -12.64
N ILE A 91 -22.01 -0.93 -12.60
CA ILE A 91 -22.39 -2.32 -12.84
C ILE A 91 -22.74 -2.47 -14.32
N LEU A 92 -22.10 -3.42 -14.99
CA LEU A 92 -22.46 -3.83 -16.35
C LEU A 92 -22.75 -5.34 -16.35
N ASP A 93 -24.02 -5.67 -16.11
CA ASP A 93 -24.51 -7.06 -16.15
C ASP A 93 -25.70 -7.15 -17.12
N PRO A 94 -25.56 -7.82 -18.28
CA PRO A 94 -26.62 -7.93 -19.27
C PRO A 94 -27.82 -8.79 -18.80
N HIS A 95 -27.68 -9.54 -17.70
CA HIS A 95 -28.76 -10.36 -17.15
C HIS A 95 -29.74 -9.56 -16.29
N PHE A 96 -29.44 -8.30 -15.98
CA PHE A 96 -30.28 -7.49 -15.10
C PHE A 96 -31.59 -7.08 -15.79
N GLY A 97 -32.71 -7.48 -15.19
CA GLY A 97 -34.03 -6.99 -15.57
C GLY A 97 -34.26 -5.54 -15.13
N GLN A 98 -35.29 -4.91 -15.67
CA GLN A 98 -35.69 -3.53 -15.35
C GLN A 98 -35.84 -3.22 -13.84
N PRO A 99 -36.38 -4.12 -13.00
CA PRO A 99 -36.44 -3.89 -11.56
C PRO A 99 -35.05 -3.75 -10.91
N ALA A 100 -34.08 -4.57 -11.33
CA ALA A 100 -32.71 -4.51 -10.83
C ALA A 100 -32.02 -3.22 -11.30
N ILE A 101 -32.21 -2.82 -12.56
CA ILE A 101 -31.69 -1.54 -13.08
C ILE A 101 -32.17 -0.38 -12.22
N LYS A 102 -33.49 -0.27 -11.98
CA LYS A 102 -34.05 0.78 -11.11
C LYS A 102 -33.54 0.69 -9.67
N ALA A 103 -33.34 -0.53 -9.16
CA ALA A 103 -32.83 -0.74 -7.82
C ALA A 103 -31.36 -0.35 -7.69
N PHE A 104 -30.50 -0.53 -8.70
CA PHE A 104 -29.06 -0.24 -8.61
C PHE A 104 -28.67 1.15 -9.15
N THR A 105 -29.57 1.86 -9.84
CA THR A 105 -29.42 3.29 -10.13
C THR A 105 -29.68 4.10 -8.85
N ARG A 106 -28.66 4.22 -7.99
CA ARG A 106 -28.70 4.91 -6.68
C ARG A 106 -27.58 5.94 -6.58
N GLY A 107 -27.64 6.79 -5.55
CA GLY A 107 -26.55 7.72 -5.23
C GLY A 107 -26.41 8.90 -6.21
N GLY A 108 -27.49 9.26 -6.92
CA GLY A 108 -27.49 10.33 -7.91
C GLY A 108 -26.86 9.95 -9.26
N ALA A 109 -26.46 8.70 -9.45
CA ALA A 109 -25.90 8.21 -10.71
C ALA A 109 -27.00 8.03 -11.78
N LEU A 110 -26.63 8.26 -13.05
CA LEU A 110 -27.49 8.01 -14.22
C LEU A 110 -27.48 6.54 -14.67
N CYS A 111 -26.60 5.71 -14.10
CA CYS A 111 -26.42 4.32 -14.44
C CYS A 111 -26.39 3.43 -13.18
N LEU A 112 -26.34 2.12 -13.37
CA LEU A 112 -26.26 1.17 -12.27
C LEU A 112 -24.88 1.26 -11.61
N VAL A 113 -24.87 1.38 -10.29
CA VAL A 113 -23.62 1.58 -9.53
C VAL A 113 -23.59 0.77 -8.25
N ASN A 114 -22.38 0.43 -7.83
CA ASN A 114 -22.11 -0.09 -6.50
C ASN A 114 -21.75 1.06 -5.55
N ILE A 115 -22.29 1.04 -4.33
CA ILE A 115 -21.88 1.96 -3.26
C ILE A 115 -20.61 1.43 -2.60
N ALA A 116 -19.61 2.30 -2.45
CA ALA A 116 -18.34 1.96 -1.82
C ALA A 116 -18.47 1.97 -0.29
N TYR A 117 -17.98 0.92 0.36
CA TYR A 117 -17.88 0.84 1.82
C TYR A 117 -16.44 0.63 2.31
N SER A 118 -15.45 0.70 1.41
CA SER A 118 -14.03 0.47 1.71
C SER A 118 -13.34 1.63 2.44
N GLY A 119 -13.98 2.80 2.54
CA GLY A 119 -13.39 3.97 3.20
C GLY A 119 -12.37 4.75 2.36
N VAL A 120 -12.15 4.36 1.09
CA VAL A 120 -11.09 4.95 0.25
C VAL A 120 -11.36 6.43 -0.09
N TYR A 121 -12.63 6.85 -0.18
CA TYR A 121 -12.99 8.25 -0.38
C TYR A 121 -12.52 9.13 0.78
N GLN A 122 -12.80 8.71 2.02
CA GLN A 122 -12.40 9.39 3.24
C GLN A 122 -10.88 9.47 3.35
N TRP A 123 -10.18 8.38 3.03
CA TRP A 123 -8.72 8.35 3.06
C TRP A 123 -8.11 9.32 2.04
N TRP A 124 -8.50 9.22 0.77
CA TRP A 124 -7.99 10.06 -0.32
C TRP A 124 -8.30 11.54 -0.11
N TYR A 125 -9.50 11.85 0.40
CA TYR A 125 -9.85 13.20 0.80
C TYR A 125 -8.97 13.72 1.94
N THR A 126 -8.72 12.90 2.96
CA THR A 126 -7.89 13.33 4.10
C THR A 126 -6.45 13.63 3.66
N ILE A 127 -5.88 12.85 2.73
CA ILE A 127 -4.50 13.07 2.24
C ILE A 127 -4.40 14.19 1.16
N GLY A 128 -5.50 14.85 0.83
CA GLY A 128 -5.49 16.07 0.00
C GLY A 128 -5.88 15.90 -1.47
N LEU A 129 -6.39 14.72 -1.88
CA LEU A 129 -6.96 14.54 -3.22
C LEU A 129 -8.34 15.22 -3.29
N ARG A 130 -8.62 15.95 -4.37
CA ARG A 130 -9.85 16.75 -4.51
C ARG A 130 -10.56 16.55 -5.84
N THR A 131 -9.82 16.18 -6.88
CA THR A 131 -10.33 16.06 -8.25
C THR A 131 -10.14 14.66 -8.81
N ASN A 132 -10.92 14.30 -9.83
CA ASN A 132 -10.71 13.06 -10.58
C ASN A 132 -9.35 13.07 -11.28
N GLY A 133 -8.84 14.24 -11.67
CA GLY A 133 -7.49 14.40 -12.23
C GLY A 133 -6.39 14.00 -11.25
N ASP A 134 -6.55 14.29 -9.96
CA ASP A 134 -5.62 13.84 -8.91
C ASP A 134 -5.59 12.31 -8.82
N LEU A 135 -6.77 11.68 -8.85
CA LEU A 135 -6.92 10.22 -8.79
C LEU A 135 -6.31 9.54 -10.04
N TYR A 136 -6.57 10.07 -11.23
CA TYR A 136 -5.98 9.56 -12.47
C TYR A 136 -4.45 9.67 -12.49
N THR A 137 -3.92 10.81 -12.05
CA THR A 137 -2.46 11.00 -11.97
C THR A 137 -1.84 10.00 -10.99
N GLY A 138 -2.47 9.82 -9.82
CA GLY A 138 -2.04 8.82 -8.84
C GLY A 138 -2.13 7.39 -9.38
N ALA A 139 -3.20 7.05 -10.11
CA ALA A 139 -3.35 5.73 -10.72
C ALA A 139 -2.28 5.45 -11.78
N LEU A 140 -2.01 6.41 -12.68
CA LEU A 140 -0.99 6.26 -13.71
C LEU A 140 0.41 6.09 -13.11
N PHE A 141 0.72 6.84 -12.05
CA PHE A 141 1.94 6.63 -11.28
C PHE A 141 1.98 5.22 -10.67
N GLN A 142 0.88 4.78 -10.08
CA GLN A 142 0.76 3.47 -9.46
C GLN A 142 0.86 2.33 -10.48
N LEU A 143 0.48 2.52 -11.75
CA LEU A 143 0.64 1.55 -12.84
C LEU A 143 2.09 1.34 -13.26
N PHE A 144 2.99 2.29 -13.01
CA PHE A 144 4.40 2.14 -13.32
C PHE A 144 5.15 1.28 -12.29
N LEU A 145 4.76 1.39 -11.01
CA LEU A 145 5.36 0.63 -9.90
C LEU A 145 5.28 -0.91 -10.00
N PRO A 146 4.19 -1.55 -10.49
CA PRO A 146 4.16 -3.00 -10.67
C PRO A 146 5.14 -3.44 -11.74
N THR A 147 5.31 -2.68 -12.83
CA THR A 147 6.33 -2.98 -13.85
C THR A 147 7.72 -2.93 -13.25
N LEU A 148 8.05 -1.91 -12.47
CA LEU A 148 9.32 -1.84 -11.74
C LEU A 148 9.51 -3.00 -10.77
N SER A 149 8.47 -3.35 -10.00
CA SER A 149 8.50 -4.45 -9.03
C SER A 149 8.76 -5.79 -9.73
N LEU A 150 8.08 -6.07 -10.85
CA LEU A 150 8.26 -7.31 -11.61
C LEU A 150 9.66 -7.38 -12.26
N ILE A 151 10.16 -6.26 -12.80
CA ILE A 151 11.53 -6.20 -13.33
C ILE A 151 12.56 -6.40 -12.22
N ALA A 152 12.35 -5.79 -11.04
CA ALA A 152 13.22 -5.97 -9.88
C ALA A 152 13.23 -7.43 -9.41
N GLY A 153 12.05 -8.06 -9.28
CA GLY A 153 11.94 -9.49 -8.96
C GLY A 153 12.66 -10.37 -9.98
N TRP A 154 12.45 -10.12 -11.28
CA TRP A 154 13.15 -10.84 -12.35
C TRP A 154 14.68 -10.63 -12.31
N LEU A 155 15.14 -9.40 -12.06
CA LEU A 155 16.56 -9.07 -11.97
C LEU A 155 17.21 -9.73 -10.75
N HIS A 156 16.50 -9.82 -9.62
CA HIS A 156 16.98 -10.48 -8.41
C HIS A 156 17.07 -12.01 -8.54
N LEU A 157 16.39 -12.63 -9.52
CA LEU A 157 16.66 -14.02 -9.90
C LEU A 157 18.00 -14.18 -10.62
N GLN A 158 18.55 -13.12 -11.22
CA GLN A 158 19.81 -13.17 -11.98
C GLN A 158 21.04 -12.77 -11.16
N LEU A 159 20.86 -11.95 -10.12
CA LEU A 159 21.96 -11.33 -9.37
C LEU A 159 21.93 -11.70 -7.89
N LYS A 160 23.11 -12.05 -7.33
CA LYS A 160 23.33 -12.25 -5.88
C LYS A 160 23.41 -10.90 -5.14
N TRP A 161 22.40 -10.06 -5.28
CA TRP A 161 22.36 -8.74 -4.66
C TRP A 161 21.40 -8.71 -3.47
N LYS A 162 21.89 -8.24 -2.32
CA LYS A 162 21.08 -8.07 -1.09
C LYS A 162 20.84 -6.58 -0.88
N PRO A 163 19.63 -6.07 -1.15
CA PRO A 163 19.35 -4.66 -0.91
C PRO A 163 19.20 -4.37 0.59
N SER A 164 19.64 -3.19 1.02
CA SER A 164 19.25 -2.58 2.28
C SER A 164 19.04 -1.09 2.05
N ILE A 165 17.86 -0.58 2.42
CA ILE A 165 17.53 0.77 2.94
C ILE A 165 16.03 1.02 2.68
N SER A 166 15.33 1.60 3.65
CA SER A 166 13.97 2.17 3.50
C SER A 166 13.87 3.46 4.32
N VAL A 167 13.36 4.55 3.72
CA VAL A 167 13.13 5.86 4.38
C VAL A 167 11.72 6.37 4.06
N ASN A 168 10.68 5.67 4.52
CA ASN A 168 9.28 5.98 4.14
C ASN A 168 8.60 7.06 5.02
N TYR A 169 8.88 7.10 6.34
CA TYR A 169 8.13 7.93 7.28
C TYR A 169 8.39 9.44 7.16
N LEU A 170 9.61 9.84 6.77
CA LEU A 170 9.94 11.24 6.51
C LEU A 170 9.21 11.78 5.27
N ALA A 171 9.15 10.97 4.20
CA ALA A 171 8.46 11.34 2.97
C ALA A 171 6.95 11.52 3.21
N TRP A 172 6.33 10.63 3.99
CA TRP A 172 4.91 10.77 4.35
C TRP A 172 4.64 12.02 5.19
N THR A 173 5.51 12.33 6.15
CA THR A 173 5.43 13.58 6.93
C THR A 173 5.49 14.81 6.02
N GLY A 174 6.43 14.82 5.07
CA GLY A 174 6.53 15.89 4.06
C GLY A 174 5.26 16.03 3.23
N HIS A 175 4.68 14.91 2.78
CA HIS A 175 3.40 14.93 2.05
C HIS A 175 2.26 15.52 2.89
N LEU A 176 2.13 15.14 4.17
CA LEU A 176 1.09 15.70 5.04
C LEU A 176 1.25 17.21 5.23
N ILE A 177 2.47 17.68 5.51
CA ILE A 177 2.77 19.09 5.76
C ILE A 177 2.56 19.95 4.52
N HIS A 178 2.99 19.47 3.35
CA HIS A 178 3.01 20.28 2.13
C HIS A 178 1.79 20.11 1.23
N VAL A 179 0.96 19.07 1.42
CA VAL A 179 -0.19 18.79 0.55
C VAL A 179 -1.48 18.63 1.35
N ALA A 180 -1.51 17.75 2.34
CA ALA A 180 -2.74 17.40 3.03
C ALA A 180 -3.23 18.51 3.99
N ILE A 181 -2.33 19.12 4.79
CA ILE A 181 -2.69 20.23 5.70
C ILE A 181 -3.16 21.47 4.91
N PRO A 182 -2.45 21.93 3.87
CA PRO A 182 -2.93 23.06 3.08
C PRO A 182 -4.25 22.73 2.35
N GLY A 183 -4.36 21.50 1.81
CA GLY A 183 -5.60 21.03 1.18
C GLY A 183 -6.80 20.93 2.12
N SER A 184 -6.60 20.70 3.43
CA SER A 184 -7.68 20.74 4.42
C SER A 184 -8.09 22.16 4.78
N ARG A 185 -7.23 23.16 4.55
CA ARG A 185 -7.48 24.59 4.72
C ARG A 185 -8.06 25.27 3.47
N GLY A 186 -8.29 24.51 2.39
CA GLY A 186 -8.79 25.03 1.12
C GLY A 186 -7.72 25.61 0.20
N GLU A 187 -6.43 25.40 0.50
CA GLU A 187 -5.33 25.85 -0.35
C GLU A 187 -5.02 24.80 -1.44
N TYR A 188 -4.76 25.28 -2.67
CA TYR A 188 -4.44 24.42 -3.80
C TYR A 188 -2.92 24.24 -3.94
N LEU A 189 -2.41 23.07 -3.56
CA LEU A 189 -1.00 22.69 -3.71
C LEU A 189 -0.84 21.40 -4.52
N ARG A 190 -0.15 21.51 -5.65
CA ARG A 190 0.11 20.43 -6.62
C ARG A 190 1.51 20.59 -7.20
N TRP A 191 1.93 19.64 -8.04
CA TRP A 191 3.26 19.61 -8.65
C TRP A 191 3.66 20.89 -9.40
N ASN A 192 2.68 21.65 -9.93
CA ASN A 192 2.93 22.89 -10.64
C ASN A 192 3.31 24.08 -9.74
N ASN A 193 2.98 24.06 -8.44
CA ASN A 193 3.24 25.16 -7.51
C ASN A 193 3.89 24.73 -6.17
N PHE A 194 4.15 23.43 -5.99
CA PHE A 194 4.73 22.87 -4.77
C PHE A 194 6.05 23.53 -4.34
N LEU A 195 6.89 23.93 -5.30
CA LEU A 195 8.20 24.53 -5.01
C LEU A 195 8.14 26.04 -4.76
N SER A 196 7.03 26.70 -5.11
CA SER A 196 6.89 28.16 -4.99
C SER A 196 6.03 28.59 -3.81
N VAL A 197 5.28 27.67 -3.19
CA VAL A 197 4.46 27.95 -2.01
C VAL A 197 5.07 27.30 -0.77
N LEU A 198 5.37 28.12 0.23
CA LEU A 198 5.90 27.63 1.51
C LEU A 198 4.76 27.02 2.34
N PRO A 199 4.96 25.84 2.96
CA PRO A 199 3.95 25.22 3.84
C PRO A 199 3.69 26.02 5.13
N HIS A 200 4.60 26.93 5.48
CA HIS A 200 4.49 27.78 6.65
C HIS A 200 4.99 29.20 6.31
N PRO A 201 4.17 30.26 6.47
CA PRO A 201 4.61 31.64 6.29
C PRO A 201 5.64 32.01 7.37
N GLN A 202 6.56 32.95 7.09
CA GLN A 202 7.50 33.44 8.11
C GLN A 202 6.74 34.27 9.16
N GLY A 203 6.23 33.61 10.20
CA GLY A 203 5.41 34.19 11.27
C GLY A 203 4.43 33.16 11.86
N ALA A 204 4.07 33.31 13.14
CA ALA A 204 3.36 32.32 13.97
C ALA A 204 1.89 32.00 13.58
N GLY A 205 1.49 32.18 12.32
CA GLY A 205 0.08 32.15 11.92
C GLY A 205 -0.49 30.76 11.67
N ASN A 206 0.27 29.82 11.10
CA ASN A 206 -0.30 28.57 10.56
C ASN A 206 0.44 27.33 11.08
N VAL A 207 0.01 26.81 12.24
CA VAL A 207 0.65 25.66 12.90
C VAL A 207 0.60 24.41 12.00
N ILE A 208 1.73 23.74 11.79
CA ILE A 208 1.85 22.54 10.93
C ILE A 208 2.10 21.24 11.71
N LEU A 209 2.55 21.35 12.97
CA LEU A 209 2.82 20.23 13.86
C LEU A 209 2.22 20.56 15.23
N THR A 210 1.36 19.69 15.75
CA THR A 210 0.69 19.87 17.03
C THR A 210 0.68 18.60 17.87
N LEU A 211 0.24 18.72 19.12
CA LEU A 211 -0.12 17.61 20.02
C LEU A 211 -1.42 17.99 20.74
N LEU A 212 -2.47 18.27 19.97
CA LEU A 212 -3.76 18.71 20.51
C LEU A 212 -4.46 17.57 21.27
N GLY A 213 -4.43 16.37 20.69
CA GLY A 213 -5.20 15.22 21.17
C GLY A 213 -6.70 15.35 20.86
N GLY A 214 -7.43 14.24 21.06
CA GLY A 214 -8.85 14.17 20.76
C GLY A 214 -9.17 14.23 19.25
N PHE A 215 -10.36 14.73 18.91
CA PHE A 215 -10.87 14.75 17.55
C PHE A 215 -11.24 16.16 17.08
N HIS A 216 -11.08 16.41 15.79
CA HIS A 216 -11.56 17.61 15.13
C HIS A 216 -13.09 17.65 15.16
N LEU A 217 -13.66 18.74 15.68
CA LEU A 217 -15.09 18.84 16.01
C LEU A 217 -16.05 18.61 14.83
N GLN A 218 -15.65 19.01 13.62
CA GLN A 218 -16.50 18.85 12.44
C GLN A 218 -16.40 17.46 11.79
N THR A 219 -15.17 16.97 11.58
CA THR A 219 -14.92 15.71 10.87
C THR A 219 -14.97 14.50 11.79
N GLN A 220 -14.92 14.72 13.10
CA GLN A 220 -14.80 13.67 14.13
C GLN A 220 -13.61 12.72 13.87
N SER A 221 -12.55 13.25 13.25
CA SER A 221 -11.31 12.55 12.92
C SER A 221 -10.14 13.12 13.71
N LEU A 222 -9.00 12.42 13.71
CA LEU A 222 -7.76 12.96 14.29
C LEU A 222 -7.31 14.24 13.58
N TRP A 223 -6.60 15.10 14.30
CA TRP A 223 -6.00 16.32 13.76
C TRP A 223 -4.89 15.98 12.77
N LEU A 224 -4.93 16.56 11.58
CA LEU A 224 -3.95 16.26 10.54
C LEU A 224 -2.53 16.73 10.92
N THR A 225 -2.45 17.81 11.68
CA THR A 225 -1.22 18.34 12.30
C THR A 225 -0.66 17.41 13.39
N ASP A 226 -1.52 16.72 14.15
CA ASP A 226 -1.09 15.68 15.11
C ASP A 226 -0.60 14.43 14.36
N ILE A 227 -1.27 14.02 13.28
CA ILE A 227 -0.83 12.90 12.44
C ILE A 227 0.52 13.20 11.81
N ALA A 228 0.74 14.42 11.29
CA ALA A 228 2.02 14.84 10.73
C ALA A 228 3.14 14.80 11.78
N HIS A 229 2.88 15.32 12.98
CA HIS A 229 3.84 15.28 14.08
C HIS A 229 4.14 13.85 14.55
N HIS A 230 3.11 13.00 14.62
CA HIS A 230 3.29 11.60 14.96
C HIS A 230 4.23 10.88 13.98
N HIS A 231 4.03 11.06 12.67
CA HIS A 231 4.91 10.45 11.66
C HIS A 231 6.34 11.00 11.72
N LEU A 232 6.50 12.29 12.01
CA LEU A 232 7.82 12.88 12.22
C LEU A 232 8.53 12.25 13.42
N GLY A 233 7.83 12.12 14.56
CA GLY A 233 8.37 11.51 15.77
C GLY A 233 8.76 10.04 15.54
N ILE A 234 7.90 9.28 14.88
CA ILE A 234 8.20 7.89 14.49
C ILE A 234 9.39 7.81 13.54
N ALA A 235 9.49 8.72 12.58
CA ALA A 235 10.62 8.76 11.65
C ALA A 235 11.95 8.94 12.38
N PHE A 236 12.00 9.86 13.35
CA PHE A 236 13.20 10.05 14.19
C PHE A 236 13.50 8.82 15.05
N LEU A 237 12.47 8.22 15.66
CA LEU A 237 12.64 7.01 16.46
C LEU A 237 13.23 5.87 15.62
N PHE A 238 12.67 5.60 14.44
CA PHE A 238 13.19 4.54 13.56
C PHE A 238 14.55 4.88 12.95
N LEU A 239 14.86 6.16 12.74
CA LEU A 239 16.19 6.57 12.32
C LEU A 239 17.22 6.20 13.39
N ILE A 240 16.95 6.50 14.66
CA ILE A 240 17.85 6.13 15.77
C ILE A 240 17.94 4.61 15.91
N VAL A 241 16.79 3.92 15.96
CA VAL A 241 16.73 2.46 16.14
C VAL A 241 17.42 1.72 14.98
N GLY A 242 17.30 2.23 13.75
CA GLY A 242 17.94 1.65 12.56
C GLY A 242 19.48 1.66 12.62
N HIS A 243 20.09 2.42 13.52
CA HIS A 243 21.54 2.52 13.70
C HIS A 243 22.06 1.83 14.97
N VAL A 244 21.22 1.08 15.70
CA VAL A 244 21.63 0.38 16.92
C VAL A 244 22.49 -0.85 16.61
N TYR A 245 22.24 -1.53 15.50
CA TYR A 245 22.89 -2.80 15.17
C TYR A 245 24.16 -2.64 14.34
N ARG A 246 25.13 -3.50 14.63
CA ARG A 246 26.44 -3.47 13.99
C ARG A 246 26.33 -3.82 12.50
N THR A 247 26.91 -2.96 11.67
CA THR A 247 27.08 -3.17 10.23
C THR A 247 28.58 -3.27 9.89
N ASN A 248 28.92 -3.26 8.59
CA ASN A 248 30.31 -3.28 8.11
C ASN A 248 31.15 -2.07 8.57
N PHE A 249 30.54 -1.04 9.15
CA PHE A 249 31.23 0.10 9.75
C PHE A 249 31.78 -0.18 11.15
N GLY A 250 31.56 -1.38 11.70
CA GLY A 250 32.16 -1.83 12.96
C GLY A 250 31.56 -1.22 14.24
N ILE A 251 30.59 -0.30 14.11
CA ILE A 251 29.90 0.37 15.23
C ILE A 251 28.50 -0.22 15.39
N GLY A 252 28.08 -0.50 16.64
CA GLY A 252 26.75 -1.00 17.00
C GLY A 252 26.78 -2.34 17.75
N HIS A 253 25.60 -2.89 18.06
CA HIS A 253 25.43 -4.16 18.77
C HIS A 253 25.25 -5.35 17.82
N SER A 254 25.79 -6.51 18.20
CA SER A 254 25.51 -7.79 17.57
C SER A 254 24.30 -8.44 18.26
N ILE A 255 23.30 -8.85 17.49
CA ILE A 255 22.12 -9.53 18.03
C ILE A 255 22.52 -10.83 18.73
N LYS A 256 23.48 -11.56 18.16
CA LYS A 256 24.01 -12.80 18.74
C LYS A 256 24.60 -12.55 20.13
N ASP A 257 25.48 -11.56 20.25
CA ASP A 257 26.17 -11.24 21.50
C ASP A 257 25.16 -10.77 22.57
N LEU A 258 24.11 -10.04 22.16
CA LEU A 258 23.01 -9.65 23.07
C LEU A 258 22.23 -10.87 23.58
N LEU A 259 21.90 -11.82 22.70
CA LEU A 259 21.18 -13.05 23.09
C LEU A 259 22.02 -13.91 24.02
N GLU A 260 23.31 -14.07 23.73
CA GLU A 260 24.24 -14.85 24.56
C GLU A 260 24.50 -14.20 25.93
N ALA A 261 24.46 -12.87 26.02
CA ALA A 261 24.67 -12.14 27.28
C ALA A 261 23.43 -12.12 28.19
N HIS A 262 22.22 -12.38 27.68
CA HIS A 262 20.98 -12.40 28.47
C HIS A 262 20.75 -13.76 29.15
N ILE A 263 21.67 -14.15 30.02
CA ILE A 263 21.51 -15.30 30.92
C ILE A 263 20.94 -14.79 32.26
N PRO A 264 19.93 -15.44 32.87
CA PRO A 264 19.40 -15.03 34.16
C PRO A 264 20.49 -14.99 35.23
N LEU A 265 20.50 -13.92 36.03
CA LEU A 265 21.43 -13.75 37.14
C LEU A 265 21.26 -14.90 38.15
N GLY A 266 22.31 -15.69 38.38
CA GLY A 266 22.36 -16.71 39.43
C GLY A 266 22.33 -18.17 38.99
N VAL A 267 22.70 -18.48 37.75
CA VAL A 267 23.02 -19.86 37.35
C VAL A 267 24.52 -19.94 37.05
N ASP A 268 25.30 -20.12 38.12
CA ASP A 268 26.68 -20.63 38.05
C ASP A 268 26.66 -22.17 38.05
#